data_AF-A0A0A1ECT0-F1
#
_entry.id   AF-A0A0A1ECT0-F1
#
_cell.length_a   1.000
_cell.length_b   1.000
_cell.length_c   1.000
_cell.angle_alpha   90.00
_cell.angle_beta   90.00
_cell.angle_gamma   90.00
#
_symmetry.space_group_name_H-M   'P 1'
#
loop_
_entity.id
_entity.type
_entity.pdbx_description
1 polymer ?
#
loop_
_entity_poly.entity_id
_entity_poly.type
_entity_poly.pdbx_seq_one_letter_code
_entity_poly.pdbx_strand_id
1 'polypeptide(L)'
;PFILPVPGHLLPVVIAFHDIQKVQTMVDADDGPLHVVAIGLGLLNIGADNGLMHQEVDGTLVALPDTLMERQLDNPAAHLVHNELEAKGLGFLL
;
A
#
# COMPACT_ATOMS: atom_id res chain seq x y z
N PRO A 1 6.48 13.34 -4.92
CA PRO A 1 6.47 11.86 -4.98
C PRO A 1 7.63 11.34 -5.84
N PHE A 2 8.22 10.20 -5.47
CA PHE A 2 9.34 9.58 -6.18
C PHE A 2 8.85 8.28 -6.83
N ILE A 3 9.10 8.11 -8.11
CA ILE A 3 8.82 6.87 -8.84
C ILE A 3 10.17 6.16 -9.02
N LEU A 4 10.24 4.90 -8.62
CA LEU A 4 11.46 4.10 -8.76
C LEU A 4 11.86 3.99 -10.24
N PRO A 5 13.12 4.30 -10.62
CA PRO A 5 13.56 4.24 -12.01
C PRO A 5 13.88 2.80 -12.43
N VAL A 6 12.87 1.93 -12.41
CA VAL A 6 12.97 0.50 -12.75
C VAL A 6 12.15 0.18 -14.00
N PRO A 7 12.50 -0.85 -14.80
CA PRO A 7 11.72 -1.21 -15.97
C PRO A 7 10.21 -1.31 -15.65
N GLY A 8 9.37 -0.66 -16.46
CA GLY A 8 7.91 -0.61 -16.25
C GLY A 8 7.41 0.57 -15.42
N HIS A 9 8.29 1.43 -14.87
CA HIS A 9 7.88 2.56 -14.01
C HIS A 9 7.05 3.67 -14.70
N LEU A 10 6.90 3.60 -16.03
CA LEU A 10 6.09 4.53 -16.84
C LEU A 10 4.76 3.91 -17.30
N LEU A 11 4.46 2.67 -16.91
CA LEU A 11 3.17 2.07 -17.24
C LEU A 11 2.03 2.89 -16.61
N PRO A 12 0.88 3.05 -17.28
CA PRO A 12 -0.23 3.87 -16.78
C PRO A 12 -0.76 3.46 -15.39
N VAL A 13 -0.61 2.17 -15.06
CA VAL A 13 -1.01 1.59 -13.77
C VAL A 13 -0.04 1.91 -12.63
N VAL A 14 1.16 2.45 -12.94
CA VAL A 14 2.14 2.89 -11.95
C VAL A 14 1.88 4.35 -11.61
N ILE A 15 1.29 4.58 -10.44
CA ILE A 15 0.92 5.92 -9.99
C ILE A 15 1.71 6.31 -8.74
N ALA A 16 2.07 7.59 -8.67
CA ALA A 16 2.50 8.18 -7.42
C ALA A 16 1.28 8.38 -6.51
N PHE A 17 1.31 7.75 -5.33
CA PHE A 17 0.22 7.87 -4.38
C PHE A 17 0.31 9.20 -3.62
N HIS A 18 -0.50 10.15 -4.05
CA HIS A 18 -0.72 11.46 -3.41
C HIS A 18 -2.19 11.91 -3.48
N ASP A 19 -2.99 11.17 -4.24
CA ASP A 19 -4.36 11.50 -4.58
C ASP A 19 -5.16 10.19 -4.65
N ILE A 20 -6.05 10.02 -3.68
CA ILE A 20 -6.91 8.84 -3.58
C ILE A 20 -7.88 8.73 -4.77
N GLN A 21 -8.16 9.84 -5.47
CA GLN A 21 -9.05 9.80 -6.65
C GLN A 21 -8.46 8.99 -7.79
N LYS A 22 -7.13 8.96 -7.93
CA LYS A 22 -6.47 8.13 -8.96
C LYS A 22 -6.65 6.65 -8.67
N VAL A 23 -6.58 6.26 -7.39
CA VAL A 23 -6.86 4.89 -6.98
C VAL A 23 -8.33 4.56 -7.20
N GLN A 24 -9.26 5.44 -6.82
CA GLN A 24 -10.68 5.22 -7.06
C GLN A 24 -10.98 5.08 -8.57
N THR A 25 -10.33 5.87 -9.42
CA THR A 25 -10.49 5.75 -10.88
C THR A 25 -10.02 4.39 -11.40
N MET A 26 -8.99 3.79 -10.79
CA MET A 26 -8.53 2.45 -11.16
C MET A 26 -9.50 1.37 -10.70
N VAL A 27 -10.04 1.50 -9.49
CA VAL A 27 -11.06 0.59 -8.95
C VAL A 27 -12.35 0.66 -9.77
N ASP A 28 -12.82 1.87 -10.08
CA ASP A 28 -14.06 2.10 -10.84
C ASP A 28 -13.96 1.66 -12.31
N ALA A 29 -12.74 1.54 -12.85
CA ALA A 29 -12.49 1.17 -14.24
C ALA A 29 -12.36 -0.35 -14.46
N ASP A 30 -12.27 -1.14 -13.40
CA ASP A 30 -12.09 -2.59 -13.48
C ASP A 30 -13.35 -3.33 -12.98
N ASP A 31 -13.91 -4.21 -13.82
CA ASP A 31 -15.09 -5.02 -13.47
C ASP A 31 -14.70 -6.30 -12.69
N GLY A 32 -13.42 -6.44 -12.34
CA GLY A 32 -12.83 -7.64 -11.75
C GLY A 32 -12.14 -7.41 -10.40
N PRO A 33 -11.62 -8.49 -9.78
CA PRO A 33 -10.85 -8.38 -8.56
C PRO A 33 -9.52 -7.65 -8.85
N LEU A 34 -9.38 -6.45 -8.29
CA LEU A 34 -8.19 -5.64 -8.40
C LEU A 34 -7.16 -6.06 -7.32
N HIS A 35 -5.91 -6.22 -7.71
CA HIS A 35 -4.78 -6.41 -6.79
C HIS A 35 -3.87 -5.18 -6.85
N VAL A 36 -3.63 -4.55 -5.70
CA VAL A 36 -2.86 -3.31 -5.57
C VAL A 36 -1.61 -3.57 -4.73
N VAL A 37 -0.48 -3.10 -5.25
CA VAL A 37 0.80 -3.17 -4.56
C VAL A 37 1.28 -1.75 -4.26
N ALA A 38 1.49 -1.43 -2.99
CA ALA A 38 2.10 -0.18 -2.57
C ALA A 38 3.53 -0.40 -2.10
N ILE A 39 4.43 0.49 -2.52
CA ILE A 39 5.85 0.39 -2.22
C ILE A 39 6.22 1.36 -1.09
N GLY A 40 6.64 0.80 0.05
CA GLY A 40 7.11 1.49 1.25
C GLY A 40 6.15 1.40 2.45
N LEU A 41 6.67 1.55 3.68
CA LEU A 41 5.93 1.37 4.94
C LEU A 41 5.56 2.70 5.65
N GLY A 42 5.42 3.77 4.88
CA GLY A 42 5.01 5.06 5.42
C GLY A 42 3.53 5.08 5.78
N LEU A 43 3.15 6.00 6.68
CA LEU A 43 1.76 6.21 7.11
C LEU A 43 0.78 6.36 5.93
N LEU A 44 1.22 7.06 4.87
CA LEU A 44 0.37 7.29 3.71
C LEU A 44 0.03 5.99 2.98
N ASN A 45 1.01 5.11 2.78
CA ASN A 45 0.81 3.82 2.10
C ASN A 45 -0.06 2.90 2.95
N ILE A 46 0.22 2.81 4.25
CA ILE A 46 -0.57 2.01 5.19
C ILE A 46 -2.04 2.47 5.22
N GLY A 47 -2.28 3.78 5.28
CA GLY A 47 -3.63 4.33 5.28
C GLY A 47 -4.37 4.11 3.95
N ALA A 48 -3.65 4.17 2.84
CA ALA A 48 -4.19 3.91 1.50
C ALA A 48 -4.66 2.46 1.37
N ASP A 49 -3.79 1.51 1.69
CA ASP A 49 -4.06 0.08 1.48
C ASP A 49 -5.14 -0.41 2.45
N ASN A 50 -5.12 0.05 3.70
CA ASN A 50 -6.20 -0.23 4.63
C ASN A 50 -7.54 0.39 4.15
N GLY A 51 -7.51 1.53 3.46
CA GLY A 51 -8.69 2.13 2.84
C GLY A 51 -9.22 1.30 1.67
N LEU A 52 -8.33 0.76 0.84
CA LEU A 52 -8.65 -0.08 -0.30
C LEU A 52 -9.26 -1.43 0.09
N MET A 53 -8.84 -1.99 1.22
CA MET A 53 -9.40 -3.24 1.75
C MET A 53 -10.89 -3.17 2.04
N HIS A 54 -11.41 -1.98 2.35
CA HIS A 54 -12.83 -1.77 2.52
C HIS A 54 -13.62 -1.81 1.19
N GLN A 55 -12.93 -1.86 0.04
CA GLN A 55 -13.51 -1.94 -1.30
C GLN A 55 -13.26 -3.30 -1.97
N GLU A 56 -12.99 -4.36 -1.19
CA GLU A 56 -12.71 -5.73 -1.69
C GLU A 56 -11.47 -5.84 -2.61
N VAL A 57 -10.58 -4.84 -2.55
CA VAL A 57 -9.30 -4.83 -3.26
C VAL A 57 -8.26 -5.58 -2.42
N ASP A 58 -7.53 -6.49 -3.06
CA ASP A 58 -6.42 -7.20 -2.42
C ASP A 58 -5.18 -6.31 -2.42
N GLY A 59 -4.68 -5.98 -1.22
CA GLY A 59 -3.60 -5.02 -1.00
C GLY A 59 -2.35 -5.71 -0.48
N THR A 60 -1.18 -5.33 -1.03
CA THR A 60 0.11 -5.79 -0.52
C THR A 60 1.11 -4.64 -0.38
N LEU A 61 1.68 -4.49 0.82
CA LEU A 61 2.78 -3.59 1.10
C LEU A 61 4.13 -4.26 0.81
N VAL A 62 4.94 -3.64 -0.05
CA VAL A 62 6.31 -4.09 -0.36
C VAL A 62 7.31 -3.09 0.17
N ALA A 63 8.30 -3.55 0.94
CA ALA A 63 9.38 -2.68 1.40
C ALA A 63 10.67 -3.46 1.66
N LEU A 64 11.77 -2.73 1.86
CA LEU A 64 13.04 -3.30 2.32
C LEU A 64 13.21 -3.25 3.85
N PRO A 65 12.75 -2.19 4.55
CA PRO A 65 12.65 -2.23 6.00
C PRO A 65 11.51 -3.14 6.43
N ASP A 66 11.64 -3.75 7.60
CA ASP A 66 10.62 -4.59 8.25
C ASP A 66 9.77 -3.81 9.28
N THR A 67 10.10 -2.55 9.52
CA THR A 67 9.49 -1.73 10.56
C THR A 67 8.51 -0.73 9.97
N LEU A 68 7.23 -0.87 10.34
CA LEU A 68 6.18 0.08 9.94
C LEU A 68 6.41 1.44 10.56
N MET A 69 6.24 2.49 9.76
CA MET A 69 6.28 3.88 10.21
C MET A 69 7.49 4.18 11.12
N GLU A 70 8.69 3.78 10.70
CA GLU A 70 9.94 3.85 11.47
C GLU A 70 10.27 5.23 12.08
N ARG A 71 9.67 6.31 11.57
CA ARG A 71 9.83 7.67 12.07
C ARG A 71 8.79 8.07 13.11
N GLN A 72 7.70 7.31 13.23
CA GLN A 72 6.54 7.61 14.08
C GLN A 72 6.33 6.56 15.18
N LEU A 73 6.72 5.30 14.95
CA LEU A 73 6.53 4.19 15.87
C LEU A 73 7.87 3.63 16.33
N ASP A 74 7.88 3.15 17.56
CA ASP A 74 8.94 2.24 18.02
C ASP A 74 8.63 0.80 17.58
N ASN A 75 9.63 -0.09 17.69
CA ASN A 75 9.49 -1.47 17.23
C ASN A 75 8.29 -2.22 17.85
N PRO A 76 8.00 -2.09 19.16
CA PRO A 76 6.80 -2.72 19.73
C PRO A 76 5.50 -2.20 19.13
N ALA A 77 5.35 -0.87 18.98
CA ALA A 77 4.13 -0.30 18.40
C ALA A 77 4.00 -0.67 16.90
N ALA A 78 5.10 -0.67 16.15
CA ALA A 78 5.12 -1.09 14.76
C ALA A 78 4.63 -2.54 14.58
N HIS A 79 5.04 -3.45 15.47
CA HIS A 79 4.56 -4.84 15.46
C HIS A 79 3.07 -4.97 15.76
N LEU A 80 2.54 -4.19 16.71
CA LEU A 80 1.10 -4.21 17.01
C LEU A 80 0.29 -3.76 15.79
N VAL A 81 0.74 -2.71 15.09
CA VAL A 81 0.10 -2.21 13.88
C VAL A 81 0.20 -3.23 12.75
N HIS A 82 1.37 -3.85 12.56
CA HIS A 82 1.58 -4.89 11.55
C HIS A 82 0.58 -6.04 11.73
N ASN A 83 0.51 -6.61 12.93
CA ASN A 83 -0.37 -7.75 13.21
C ASN A 83 -1.86 -7.40 13.01
N GLU A 84 -2.27 -6.19 13.40
CA GLU A 84 -3.65 -5.74 13.22
C GLU A 84 -4.02 -5.57 11.74
N LEU A 85 -3.10 -5.08 10.92
CA LEU A 85 -3.32 -4.92 9.49
C LEU A 85 -3.29 -6.27 8.76
N GLU A 86 -2.37 -7.16 9.13
CA GLU A 86 -2.29 -8.52 8.57
C GLU A 86 -3.56 -9.31 8.92
N ALA A 87 -4.07 -9.18 10.16
CA ALA A 87 -5.34 -9.79 10.58
C ALA A 87 -6.55 -9.25 9.80
N LYS A 88 -6.47 -8.04 9.24
CA LYS A 88 -7.49 -7.45 8.34
C LYS A 88 -7.34 -7.89 6.88
N GLY A 89 -6.32 -8.69 6.58
CA GLY A 89 -6.06 -9.24 5.25
C GLY A 89 -4.95 -8.52 4.47
N LEU A 90 -4.25 -7.55 5.06
CA LEU A 90 -3.14 -6.85 4.39
C LEU A 90 -1.94 -7.76 4.21
N GLY A 91 -1.53 -7.94 2.95
CA GLY A 91 -0.32 -8.64 2.60
C GLY A 91 0.90 -7.78 2.88
N PHE A 92 1.96 -8.42 3.36
CA PHE A 92 3.26 -7.78 3.59
C PHE A 92 4.36 -8.60 2.90
N LEU A 93 5.21 -7.91 2.14
CA LEU A 93 6.44 -8.43 1.53
C LEU A 93 7.60 -7.54 1.98
N LEU A 94 8.20 -7.91 3.12
CA LEU A 94 9.21 -7.14 3.85
C LEU A 94 10.60 -7.79 3.78
#